data_AF-R6YEU7-F1
#
_entry.id   AF-R6YEU7-F1
#
_cell.length_a   1.000
_cell.length_b   1.000
_cell.length_c   1.000
_cell.angle_alpha   90.00
_cell.angle_beta   90.00
_cell.angle_gamma   90.00
#
_symmetry.space_group_name_H-M   'P 1'
#
loop_
_entity.id
_entity.type
_entity.pdbx_description
1 polymer ?
#
loop_
_entity_poly.entity_id
_entity_poly.type
_entity_poly.pdbx_seq_one_letter_code
_entity_poly.pdbx_strand_id
1 'polypeptide(L)'
;MFSEIYYSKKTGEPVQVVVKCSILPDEIPGICFQQMSGEFACYVWDVEHFKANYQKEKVQIKEETEPKPKEEISDLVRFLDADTYREKMKILESMKDDLNEHILNNMAVSLDLSLEDGVDGYSFLMSELKIRSRFEGKRGERL
;
A
#
# COMPACT_ATOMS: atom_id res chain seq x y z
N MET A 1 -8.95 18.56 -22.54
CA MET A 1 -8.94 17.26 -23.22
C MET A 1 -8.96 16.22 -22.12
N PHE A 2 -10.14 15.68 -21.78
CA PHE A 2 -10.26 14.79 -20.62
C PHE A 2 -9.82 13.39 -21.06
N SER A 3 -8.74 12.89 -20.48
CA SER A 3 -8.34 11.50 -20.64
C SER A 3 -9.30 10.60 -19.86
N GLU A 4 -9.90 9.61 -20.53
CA GLU A 4 -10.81 8.65 -19.88
C GLU A 4 -9.98 7.48 -19.34
N ILE A 5 -10.04 7.26 -18.02
CA ILE A 5 -9.39 6.10 -17.37
C ILE A 5 -10.37 4.93 -17.30
N TYR A 6 -9.86 3.74 -17.59
CA TYR A 6 -10.57 2.47 -17.50
C TYR A 6 -9.72 1.47 -16.71
N TYR A 7 -10.35 0.41 -16.22
CA TYR A 7 -9.73 -0.65 -15.42
C TYR A 7 -9.95 -2.00 -16.10
N SER A 8 -8.89 -2.81 -16.16
CA SER A 8 -8.96 -4.20 -16.63
C SER A 8 -9.93 -5.00 -15.74
N LYS A 9 -10.90 -5.70 -16.33
CA LYS A 9 -11.82 -6.57 -15.59
C LYS A 9 -11.12 -7.82 -15.04
N LYS A 10 -9.97 -8.21 -15.61
CA LYS A 10 -9.20 -9.39 -15.20
C LYS A 10 -8.20 -9.09 -14.09
N THR A 11 -7.51 -7.95 -14.19
CA THR A 11 -6.38 -7.61 -13.30
C THR A 11 -6.66 -6.39 -12.42
N GLY A 12 -7.69 -5.59 -12.71
CA GLY A 12 -7.98 -4.35 -11.99
C GLY A 12 -7.03 -3.21 -12.33
N GLU A 13 -6.05 -3.44 -13.20
CA GLU A 13 -5.03 -2.46 -13.56
C GLU A 13 -5.61 -1.30 -14.39
N PRO A 14 -5.19 -0.06 -14.11
CA PRO A 14 -5.65 1.11 -14.82
C PRO A 14 -5.01 1.24 -16.21
N VAL A 15 -5.82 1.67 -17.17
CA VAL A 15 -5.40 2.09 -18.51
C VAL A 15 -6.00 3.45 -18.83
N GLN A 16 -5.26 4.26 -19.56
CA GLN A 16 -5.71 5.54 -20.06
C GLN A 16 -6.09 5.42 -21.54
N VAL A 17 -7.32 5.76 -21.89
CA VAL A 17 -7.72 5.90 -23.30
C VAL A 17 -7.11 7.19 -23.84
N VAL A 18 -6.24 7.03 -24.84
CA VAL A 18 -5.53 8.14 -25.50
C VAL A 18 -6.40 8.70 -26.61
N VAL A 19 -6.94 7.83 -27.48
CA VAL A 19 -7.75 8.24 -28.63
C VAL A 19 -8.64 7.11 -29.14
N LYS A 20 -9.78 7.47 -29.75
CA LYS A 20 -10.63 6.56 -30.53
C LYS A 20 -10.25 6.69 -32.00
N CYS A 21 -10.02 5.59 -32.68
CA CYS A 21 -9.50 5.55 -34.05
C CYS A 21 -10.30 4.56 -34.91
N SER A 22 -9.92 4.42 -36.18
CA SER A 22 -10.38 3.36 -37.07
C SER A 22 -9.20 2.50 -37.50
N ILE A 23 -9.32 1.18 -37.37
CA ILE A 23 -8.32 0.20 -37.76
C ILE A 23 -8.55 -0.16 -39.22
N LEU A 24 -7.55 0.08 -40.06
CA LEU A 24 -7.57 -0.19 -41.51
C LEU A 24 -7.07 -1.61 -41.80
N PRO A 25 -7.47 -2.22 -42.95
CA PRO A 25 -8.28 -1.66 -44.03
C PRO A 25 -9.80 -1.69 -43.80
N ASP A 26 -10.28 -2.48 -42.84
CA ASP A 26 -11.71 -2.79 -42.67
C ASP A 26 -12.51 -1.69 -41.94
N GLU A 27 -11.87 -0.54 -41.66
CA GLU A 27 -12.44 0.61 -40.94
C GLU A 27 -13.09 0.26 -39.59
N ILE A 28 -12.56 -0.75 -38.90
CA ILE A 28 -13.11 -1.22 -37.63
C ILE A 28 -12.88 -0.15 -36.55
N PRO A 29 -13.91 0.29 -35.80
CA PRO A 29 -13.73 1.24 -34.70
C PRO A 29 -12.77 0.69 -33.64
N GLY A 30 -11.72 1.45 -33.35
CA GLY A 30 -10.63 1.10 -32.44
C GLY A 30 -10.45 2.09 -31.29
N ILE A 31 -9.73 1.64 -30.27
CA ILE A 31 -9.34 2.41 -29.09
C ILE A 31 -7.83 2.23 -28.91
N CYS A 32 -7.11 3.33 -28.94
CA CYS A 32 -5.71 3.40 -28.52
C CYS A 32 -5.67 3.72 -27.03
N PHE A 33 -5.03 2.87 -26.25
CA PHE A 33 -4.90 3.04 -24.80
C PHE A 33 -3.50 2.70 -24.32
N GLN A 34 -3.11 3.31 -23.20
CA GLN A 34 -1.83 3.13 -22.56
C GLN A 34 -2.03 2.49 -21.19
N GLN A 35 -1.23 1.48 -20.86
CA GLN A 35 -1.19 0.94 -19.51
C GLN A 35 -0.62 1.99 -18.54
N MET A 36 -1.20 2.09 -17.35
CA MET A 36 -0.75 3.03 -16.31
C MET A 36 0.08 2.33 -15.22
N SER A 37 0.34 1.03 -15.38
CA SER A 37 1.22 0.18 -14.57
C SER A 37 2.25 -0.51 -15.47
N GLY A 38 3.35 -0.99 -14.88
CA GLY A 38 4.40 -1.71 -15.60
C GLY A 38 5.20 -0.82 -16.56
N GLU A 39 5.42 -1.31 -17.78
CA GLU A 39 6.25 -0.63 -18.81
C GLU A 39 5.52 0.47 -19.58
N PHE A 40 4.30 0.83 -19.18
CA PHE A 40 3.48 1.86 -19.83
C PHE A 40 3.22 1.61 -21.33
N ALA A 41 3.06 0.34 -21.71
CA ALA A 41 2.86 -0.04 -23.10
C ALA A 41 1.54 0.50 -23.70
N CYS A 42 1.58 0.83 -25.00
CA CYS A 42 0.44 1.32 -25.77
C CYS A 42 -0.11 0.22 -26.68
N TYR A 43 -1.43 0.04 -26.65
CA TYR A 43 -2.13 -0.95 -27.46
C TYR A 43 -3.28 -0.32 -28.25
N VAL A 44 -3.67 -0.98 -29.34
CA VAL A 44 -4.82 -0.61 -30.17
C VAL A 44 -5.71 -1.82 -30.33
N TRP A 45 -6.91 -1.77 -29.75
CA TRP A 45 -7.91 -2.83 -29.85
C TRP A 45 -9.18 -2.30 -30.49
N ASP A 46 -9.98 -3.15 -31.12
CA ASP A 46 -11.33 -2.73 -31.51
C ASP A 46 -12.19 -2.42 -30.27
N VAL A 47 -13.22 -1.61 -30.49
CA VAL A 47 -14.09 -1.09 -29.43
C VAL A 47 -14.80 -2.21 -28.67
N GLU A 48 -15.17 -3.31 -29.34
CA GLU A 48 -15.90 -4.41 -28.71
C GLU A 48 -14.99 -5.21 -27.78
N HIS A 49 -13.80 -5.59 -28.25
CA HIS A 49 -12.78 -6.25 -27.43
C HIS A 49 -12.37 -5.38 -26.24
N PHE A 50 -12.20 -4.07 -26.44
CA PHE A 50 -11.88 -3.17 -25.33
C PHE A 50 -13.00 -3.14 -24.29
N LYS A 51 -14.26 -2.94 -24.69
CA LYS A 51 -15.41 -2.92 -23.76
C LYS A 51 -15.64 -4.27 -23.07
N ALA A 52 -15.32 -5.38 -23.73
CA ALA A 52 -15.41 -6.70 -23.13
C ALA A 52 -14.42 -6.84 -21.96
N ASN A 53 -13.21 -6.29 -22.08
CA ASN A 53 -12.11 -6.47 -21.11
C ASN A 53 -11.92 -5.32 -20.13
N TYR A 54 -12.44 -4.12 -20.40
CA TYR A 54 -12.22 -2.92 -19.59
C TYR A 54 -13.52 -2.23 -19.17
N GLN A 55 -13.50 -1.51 -18.05
CA GLN A 55 -14.64 -0.74 -17.54
C GLN A 55 -14.20 0.54 -16.81
N LYS A 56 -15.09 1.55 -16.73
CA LYS A 56 -14.75 2.84 -16.09
C LYS A 56 -14.65 2.76 -14.56
N GLU A 57 -15.39 1.85 -13.94
CA GLU A 57 -15.39 1.66 -12.49
C GLU A 57 -14.31 0.66 -12.10
N LYS A 58 -13.57 0.93 -11.02
CA LYS A 58 -12.59 -0.03 -10.50
C LYS A 58 -13.35 -1.20 -9.84
N VAL A 59 -13.37 -2.37 -10.48
CA VAL A 59 -13.87 -3.59 -9.82
C VAL A 59 -12.92 -3.89 -8.66
N GLN A 60 -13.45 -4.03 -7.46
CA GLN A 60 -12.74 -4.72 -6.40
C GLN A 60 -12.73 -6.20 -6.78
N ILE A 61 -11.72 -6.63 -7.53
CA ILE A 61 -11.47 -8.04 -7.77
C ILE A 61 -11.19 -8.63 -6.38
N LYS A 62 -12.18 -9.33 -5.82
CA LYS A 62 -11.97 -10.17 -4.66
C LYS A 62 -11.08 -11.31 -5.14
N GLU A 63 -9.79 -11.16 -4.92
CA GLU A 63 -8.87 -12.29 -4.90
C GLU A 63 -9.39 -13.25 -3.81
N GLU A 64 -10.15 -14.26 -4.24
CA GLU A 64 -10.37 -15.46 -3.45
C GLU A 64 -9.10 -16.31 -3.58
N THR A 65 -8.56 -16.72 -2.41
CA THR A 65 -7.34 -17.49 -2.17
C THR A 65 -5.98 -16.77 -2.28
N GLU A 66 -5.77 -15.79 -1.41
CA GLU A 66 -4.60 -15.78 -0.51
C GLU A 66 -5.10 -15.47 0.91
N PRO A 67 -4.57 -16.11 1.98
CA PRO A 67 -4.93 -15.73 3.34
C PRO A 67 -4.50 -14.27 3.51
N LYS A 68 -5.43 -13.37 3.85
CA LYS A 68 -5.14 -11.98 4.21
C LYS A 68 -3.91 -11.93 5.15
N PRO A 69 -2.78 -11.30 4.78
CA PRO A 69 -1.91 -10.68 5.76
C PRO A 69 -2.41 -9.24 5.93
N LYS A 70 -3.65 -9.05 6.43
CA LYS A 70 -4.28 -7.71 6.50
C LYS A 70 -4.38 -7.12 7.90
N GLU A 71 -3.79 -7.75 8.92
CA GLU A 71 -3.69 -7.15 10.26
C GLU A 71 -2.22 -6.92 10.66
N GLU A 72 -1.33 -7.90 10.48
CA GLU A 72 0.08 -7.80 10.88
C GLU A 72 0.88 -6.64 10.23
N ILE A 73 0.76 -6.46 8.90
CA ILE A 73 1.47 -5.38 8.18
C ILE A 73 0.81 -4.02 8.45
N SER A 74 -0.50 -4.01 8.68
CA SER A 74 -1.25 -2.77 8.97
C SER A 74 -0.77 -2.13 10.27
N ASP A 75 -0.58 -2.92 11.32
CA ASP A 75 -0.21 -2.37 12.63
C ASP A 75 1.27 -2.01 12.73
N LEU A 76 2.17 -2.72 12.04
CA LEU A 76 3.55 -2.29 11.89
C LEU A 76 3.65 -0.94 11.16
N VAL A 77 2.92 -0.76 10.05
CA VAL A 77 2.88 0.53 9.34
C VAL A 77 2.33 1.63 10.24
N ARG A 78 1.24 1.37 10.97
CA ARG A 78 0.69 2.34 11.94
C ARG A 78 1.70 2.69 13.03
N PHE A 79 2.49 1.73 13.51
CA PHE A 79 3.55 1.99 14.49
C PHE A 79 4.63 2.91 13.92
N LEU A 80 5.03 2.69 12.66
CA LEU A 80 6.04 3.53 11.99
C LEU A 80 5.52 4.96 11.78
N ASP A 81 4.26 5.10 11.36
CA ASP A 81 3.61 6.39 11.08
C ASP A 81 3.21 7.18 12.33
N ALA A 82 3.19 6.56 13.51
CA ALA A 82 2.78 7.24 14.75
C ALA A 82 3.72 8.40 15.13
N ASP A 83 3.13 9.59 15.33
CA ASP A 83 3.84 10.83 15.65
C ASP A 83 4.41 10.85 17.07
N THR A 84 3.77 10.11 17.98
CA THR A 84 4.15 10.10 19.40
C THR A 84 4.56 8.74 19.92
N TYR A 85 5.52 8.69 20.85
CA TYR A 85 5.89 7.48 21.58
C TYR A 85 4.71 6.90 22.34
N ARG A 86 3.77 7.75 22.81
CA ARG A 86 2.53 7.29 23.44
C ARG A 86 1.62 6.53 22.49
N GLU A 87 1.54 6.92 21.23
CA GLU A 87 0.78 6.19 20.21
C GLU A 87 1.50 4.91 19.79
N LYS A 88 2.83 4.97 19.61
CA LYS A 88 3.66 3.78 19.37
C LYS A 88 3.46 2.71 20.45
N MET A 89 3.39 3.09 21.74
CA MET A 89 3.10 2.17 22.84
C MET A 89 1.71 1.50 22.72
N LYS A 90 0.67 2.28 22.41
CA LYS A 90 -0.70 1.72 22.25
C LYS A 90 -0.79 0.73 21.10
N ILE A 91 -0.09 1.00 20.01
CA ILE A 91 -0.04 0.12 18.84
C ILE A 91 0.75 -1.15 19.18
N LEU A 92 1.90 -1.01 19.85
CA LEU A 92 2.69 -2.15 20.32
C LEU A 92 1.89 -3.05 21.28
N GLU A 93 1.09 -2.45 22.18
CA GLU A 93 0.17 -3.20 23.05
C GLU A 93 -0.94 -3.92 22.26
N SER A 94 -1.52 -3.27 21.24
CA SER A 94 -2.65 -3.86 20.50
C SER A 94 -2.25 -5.05 19.64
N MET A 95 -1.00 -5.08 19.16
CA MET A 95 -0.51 -6.17 18.31
C MET A 95 0.30 -7.23 19.07
N LYS A 96 0.29 -7.21 20.41
CA LYS A 96 1.12 -8.08 21.25
C LYS A 96 1.02 -9.57 20.90
N ASP A 97 -0.18 -10.03 20.53
CA ASP A 97 -0.45 -11.43 20.21
C ASP A 97 0.09 -11.85 18.83
N ASP A 98 0.37 -10.88 17.95
CA ASP A 98 0.82 -11.09 16.56
C ASP A 98 2.30 -10.71 16.36
N LEU A 99 3.03 -10.39 17.43
CA LEU A 99 4.43 -10.02 17.34
C LEU A 99 5.32 -11.24 17.09
N ASN A 100 6.13 -11.15 16.03
CA ASN A 100 7.24 -12.05 15.77
C ASN A 100 8.58 -11.30 15.83
N GLU A 101 9.68 -12.05 15.84
CA GLU A 101 11.04 -11.52 15.93
C GLU A 101 11.37 -10.52 14.81
N HIS A 102 10.91 -10.78 13.59
CA HIS A 102 11.13 -9.88 12.45
C HIS A 102 10.41 -8.54 12.61
N ILE A 103 9.16 -8.54 13.09
CA ILE A 103 8.37 -7.33 13.34
C ILE A 103 9.04 -6.52 14.47
N LEU A 104 9.41 -7.16 15.56
CA LEU A 104 10.10 -6.53 16.68
C LEU A 104 11.44 -5.90 16.25
N ASN A 105 12.22 -6.61 15.43
CA ASN A 105 13.49 -6.10 14.92
C ASN A 105 13.29 -4.88 14.01
N ASN A 106 12.29 -4.90 13.13
CA ASN A 106 11.96 -3.75 12.28
C ASN A 106 11.55 -2.51 13.11
N MET A 107 10.77 -2.72 14.17
CA MET A 107 10.42 -1.64 15.11
C MET A 107 11.64 -1.11 15.85
N ALA A 108 12.52 -2.00 16.34
CA ALA A 108 13.75 -1.62 17.03
C ALA A 108 14.65 -0.75 16.14
N VAL A 109 14.87 -1.18 14.89
CA VAL A 109 15.63 -0.41 13.91
C VAL A 109 15.03 0.98 13.68
N SER A 110 13.70 1.10 13.62
CA SER A 110 13.03 2.41 13.47
C SER A 110 13.20 3.34 14.68
N LEU A 111 13.60 2.81 15.84
CA LEU A 111 13.85 3.54 17.08
C LEU A 111 15.35 3.73 17.37
N ASP A 112 16.23 3.37 16.42
CA ASP A 112 17.68 3.30 16.61
C ASP A 112 18.09 2.37 17.77
N LEU A 113 17.40 1.24 17.88
CA LEU A 113 17.65 0.19 18.87
C LEU A 113 18.06 -1.11 18.18
N SER A 114 18.81 -1.92 18.91
CA SER A 114 19.17 -3.29 18.52
C SER A 114 18.67 -4.26 19.58
N LEU A 115 17.99 -5.31 19.16
CA LEU A 115 17.57 -6.39 20.07
C LEU A 115 18.71 -7.40 20.20
N GLU A 116 19.04 -7.77 21.43
CA GLU A 116 20.03 -8.81 21.73
C GLU A 116 19.37 -10.19 21.87
N ASP A 117 20.08 -11.25 21.48
CA ASP A 117 19.60 -12.62 21.59
C ASP A 117 19.28 -12.98 23.05
N GLY A 118 18.07 -13.52 23.28
CA GLY A 118 17.61 -13.95 24.61
C GLY A 118 16.95 -12.85 25.46
N VAL A 119 16.85 -11.62 24.95
CA VAL A 119 16.05 -10.56 25.57
C VAL A 119 14.62 -10.62 25.03
N ASP A 120 13.62 -10.42 25.91
CA ASP A 120 12.23 -10.23 25.46
C ASP A 120 12.10 -8.86 24.74
N GLY A 121 12.12 -8.91 23.41
CA GLY A 121 12.06 -7.72 22.56
C GLY A 121 10.84 -6.85 22.80
N TYR A 122 9.68 -7.45 23.13
CA TYR A 122 8.48 -6.68 23.46
C TYR A 122 8.68 -5.83 24.72
N SER A 123 9.12 -6.46 25.81
CA SER A 123 9.34 -5.76 27.08
C SER A 123 10.42 -4.70 26.96
N PHE A 124 11.48 -4.98 26.21
CA PHE A 124 12.56 -4.03 25.95
C PHE A 124 12.04 -2.78 25.22
N LEU A 125 11.37 -2.95 24.07
CA LEU A 125 10.79 -1.85 23.30
C LEU A 125 9.80 -1.03 24.14
N MET A 126 8.93 -1.71 24.90
CA MET A 126 7.96 -1.04 25.76
C MET A 126 8.63 -0.18 26.83
N SER A 127 9.70 -0.68 27.46
CA SER A 127 10.45 0.06 28.47
C SER A 127 11.10 1.32 27.89
N GLU A 128 11.68 1.20 26.69
CA GLU A 128 12.39 2.30 26.03
C GLU A 128 11.41 3.38 25.54
N LEU A 129 10.30 2.97 24.92
CA LEU A 129 9.22 3.88 24.55
C LEU A 129 8.67 4.64 25.76
N LYS A 130 8.51 3.95 26.90
CA LYS A 130 8.04 4.57 28.15
C LYS A 130 9.02 5.61 28.69
N ILE A 131 10.33 5.36 28.61
CA ILE A 131 11.35 6.35 29.01
C ILE A 131 11.30 7.55 28.07
N ARG A 132 11.32 7.32 26.75
CA ARG A 132 11.31 8.39 25.74
C ARG A 132 10.04 9.23 25.78
N SER A 133 8.89 8.64 26.07
CA SER A 133 7.62 9.36 26.22
C SER A 133 7.66 10.45 27.32
N ARG A 134 8.53 10.30 28.33
CA ARG A 134 8.70 11.33 29.38
C ARG A 134 9.42 12.58 28.88
N PHE A 135 10.20 12.45 27.82
CA PHE A 135 10.96 13.54 27.20
C PHE A 135 10.35 13.99 25.87
N GLU A 136 9.18 13.47 25.54
CA GLU A 136 8.33 13.89 24.42
C GLU A 136 7.71 15.26 24.74
N GLY A 137 8.56 16.28 24.78
CA GLY A 137 8.14 17.67 24.82
C GLY A 137 7.81 18.17 23.42
N LYS A 138 6.91 19.15 23.32
CA LYS A 138 6.72 19.91 22.08
C LYS A 138 8.06 20.56 21.71
N ARG A 139 8.79 19.99 20.76
CA ARG A 139 9.88 20.67 20.06
C ARG A 139 9.24 21.82 19.26
N GLY A 140 9.02 22.97 19.90
CA GLY A 140 8.43 24.14 19.23
C GLY A 140 7.83 25.25 20.11
N GLU A 141 7.66 25.11 21.43
CA GLU A 141 7.08 26.19 22.27
C GLU A 141 8.12 27.13 22.92
N ARG A 142 9.39 27.06 22.49
CA ARG A 142 10.40 28.08 22.83
C ARG A 142 11.10 28.51 21.56
N LEU A 143 10.56 29.56 20.93
CA LEU A 143 11.24 30.77 20.44
C LEU A 143 10.29 31.59 19.56
#